data_AF-A0A7M1T9W6-F1
#
_entry.id   AF-A0A7M1T9W6-F1
#
_cell.length_a   1.000
_cell.length_b   1.000
_cell.length_c   1.000
_cell.angle_alpha   90.00
_cell.angle_beta   90.00
_cell.angle_gamma   90.00
#
_symmetry.space_group_name_H-M   'P 1'
#
loop_
_entity.id
_entity.type
_entity.pdbx_description
1 polymer ?
#
loop_
_entity_poly.entity_id
_entity_poly.type
_entity_poly.pdbx_seq_one_letter_code
_entity_poly.pdbx_strand_id
1 'polypeptide(L)'
;MTNTIAVLALIFALAAMFVAIYLFIHRQLQQKAEAQAAPSTEEKKPDPAPQQDSKKEENHTTATPSVYVPGSPLIGQINYLLAREYKAEGYECAIRLNAAAYKWTRMEEMVGRVLLLVIEAINQYQYLWKSTEDAANSRKNEGYLSLYEELMRKVDYYRKEYERLYNLKEHGEEVIQKIRDHTIDMQTMRENKENDFNPFFVMLLSFENGFQEGIIHKTRVEPI
;
A
#
# COMPACT_ATOMS: atom_id res chain seq x y z
N MET A 1 45.36 15.23 2.74
CA MET A 1 45.15 14.09 3.67
C MET A 1 44.00 14.29 4.65
N THR A 2 43.46 15.51 4.85
CA THR A 2 42.32 15.78 5.75
C THR A 2 40.98 15.26 5.22
N ASN A 3 40.77 15.23 3.90
CA ASN A 3 39.49 14.79 3.31
C ASN A 3 39.20 13.29 3.48
N THR A 4 40.22 12.43 3.53
CA THR A 4 40.03 10.99 3.71
C THR A 4 39.59 10.62 5.12
N ILE A 5 40.06 11.35 6.13
CA ILE A 5 39.68 11.15 7.53
C ILE A 5 38.22 11.55 7.76
N ALA A 6 37.78 12.67 7.16
CA ALA A 6 36.39 13.13 7.25
C ALA A 6 35.41 12.13 6.61
N VAL A 7 35.77 11.55 5.46
CA VAL A 7 34.94 10.55 4.78
C VAL A 7 34.84 9.26 5.61
N LEU A 8 35.95 8.79 6.18
CA LEU A 8 35.93 7.60 7.05
C LEU A 8 35.08 7.83 8.30
N ALA A 9 35.20 9.01 8.94
CA ALA A 9 34.38 9.35 10.09
C ALA A 9 32.87 9.37 9.77
N LEU A 10 32.49 9.89 8.59
CA LEU A 10 31.11 9.89 8.14
C LEU A 10 30.57 8.48 7.92
N ILE A 11 31.37 7.59 7.32
CA ILE A 11 30.99 6.18 7.11
C ILE A 11 30.76 5.47 8.45
N PHE A 12 31.65 5.68 9.43
CA PHE A 12 31.49 5.09 10.76
C PHE A 12 30.25 5.64 11.50
N ALA A 13 29.96 6.94 11.38
CA ALA A 13 28.77 7.53 11.97
C ALA A 13 27.48 6.95 11.36
N LEU A 14 27.43 6.78 10.04
CA LEU A 14 26.30 6.16 9.35
C LEU A 14 26.12 4.71 9.77
N ALA A 15 27.20 3.93 9.83
CA ALA A 15 27.16 2.53 10.26
C ALA A 15 26.64 2.40 11.71
N ALA A 16 27.11 3.25 12.63
CA ALA A 16 26.62 3.27 14.01
C ALA A 16 25.13 3.62 14.10
N MET A 17 24.67 4.56 13.29
CA MET A 17 23.25 4.94 13.20
C MET A 17 22.39 3.76 12.72
N PHE A 18 22.82 3.03 11.70
CA PHE A 18 22.09 1.84 11.21
C PHE A 18 22.00 0.74 12.27
N VAL A 19 23.08 0.49 13.03
CA VAL A 19 23.06 -0.49 14.13
C VAL A 19 22.08 -0.07 15.23
N ALA A 20 22.05 1.21 15.60
CA ALA A 20 21.13 1.73 16.60
C ALA A 20 19.66 1.57 16.17
N ILE A 21 19.34 1.88 14.90
CA ILE A 21 17.99 1.70 14.33
C ILE A 21 17.61 0.22 14.33
N TYR A 22 18.51 -0.67 13.92
CA TYR A 22 18.27 -2.11 13.91
C TYR A 22 17.94 -2.65 15.31
N LEU A 23 18.73 -2.29 16.32
CA LEU A 23 18.50 -2.71 17.71
C LEU A 23 17.18 -2.16 18.26
N PHE A 24 16.80 -0.93 17.88
CA PHE A 24 15.53 -0.34 18.30
C PHE A 24 14.33 -1.08 17.72
N ILE A 25 14.35 -1.39 16.42
CA ILE A 25 13.29 -2.15 15.76
C ILE A 25 13.19 -3.56 16.35
N HIS A 26 14.33 -4.21 16.59
CA HIS A 26 14.33 -5.54 17.18
C HIS A 26 13.68 -5.57 18.57
N ARG A 27 13.96 -4.56 19.42
CA ARG A 27 13.30 -4.40 20.73
C ARG A 27 11.80 -4.20 20.62
N GLN A 28 11.35 -3.37 19.67
CA GLN A 28 9.92 -3.13 19.42
C GLN A 28 9.17 -4.41 19.02
N LEU A 29 9.81 -5.28 18.23
CA LEU A 29 9.22 -6.55 17.82
C LEU A 29 9.11 -7.56 18.97
N GLN A 30 10.11 -7.61 19.86
CA GLN A 30 10.05 -8.48 21.05
C GLN A 30 8.93 -8.07 22.01
N GLN A 31 8.76 -6.76 22.27
CA GLN A 31 7.68 -6.27 23.14
C GLN A 31 6.29 -6.60 22.60
N LYS A 32 6.10 -6.56 21.27
CA LYS A 32 4.83 -6.94 20.64
C LYS A 32 4.56 -8.45 20.74
N ALA A 33 5.60 -9.27 20.67
CA ALA A 33 5.47 -10.72 20.82
C ALA A 33 5.09 -11.11 22.26
N GLU A 34 5.64 -10.44 23.27
CA GLU A 34 5.32 -10.70 24.68
C GLU A 34 3.88 -10.24 25.05
N ALA A 35 3.39 -9.15 24.45
CA ALA A 35 2.03 -8.66 24.66
C ALA A 35 0.93 -9.59 24.08
N GLN A 36 1.27 -10.45 23.13
CA GLN A 36 0.34 -11.42 22.53
C GLN A 36 0.33 -12.78 23.24
N ALA A 37 1.24 -13.02 24.18
CA ALA A 37 1.37 -14.30 24.88
C ALA A 37 0.61 -14.37 26.23
N ALA A 38 -0.14 -13.32 26.63
CA ALA A 38 -0.95 -13.35 27.85
C ALA A 38 -2.31 -14.05 27.58
N PRO A 39 -2.66 -15.14 28.30
CA PRO A 39 -3.89 -15.90 28.04
C PRO A 39 -5.13 -15.17 28.59
N SER A 40 -6.16 -15.11 27.77
CA SER A 40 -7.51 -14.63 28.10
C SER A 40 -8.23 -15.58 29.06
N THR A 41 -8.66 -15.08 30.22
CA THR A 41 -9.57 -15.79 31.11
C THR A 41 -11.00 -15.74 30.57
N GLU A 42 -11.54 -16.90 30.22
CA GLU A 42 -12.96 -17.13 29.89
C GLU A 42 -13.88 -16.80 31.07
N GLU A 43 -14.99 -16.12 30.82
CA GLU A 43 -16.16 -16.15 31.70
C GLU A 43 -17.40 -16.55 30.87
N LYS A 44 -18.09 -17.59 31.35
CA LYS A 44 -19.08 -18.41 30.63
C LYS A 44 -20.39 -18.42 31.41
N LYS A 45 -21.51 -17.97 30.82
CA LYS A 45 -22.92 -18.43 31.09
C LYS A 45 -23.99 -17.63 30.29
N PRO A 46 -25.26 -18.10 30.17
CA PRO A 46 -25.77 -19.13 29.24
C PRO A 46 -26.97 -18.65 28.36
N ASP A 47 -27.40 -19.52 27.44
CA ASP A 47 -28.57 -19.41 26.52
C ASP A 47 -29.92 -19.04 27.18
N PRO A 48 -30.89 -18.55 26.36
CA PRO A 48 -32.01 -19.43 26.00
C PRO A 48 -32.37 -19.47 24.50
N ALA A 49 -33.04 -20.57 24.13
CA ALA A 49 -33.35 -21.04 22.78
C ALA A 49 -34.69 -20.50 22.19
N PRO A 50 -35.28 -21.09 21.12
CA PRO A 50 -35.30 -20.53 19.76
C PRO A 50 -36.72 -20.17 19.27
N GLN A 51 -36.84 -19.23 18.32
CA GLN A 51 -38.07 -19.10 17.52
C GLN A 51 -37.80 -18.67 16.07
N GLN A 52 -38.55 -19.32 15.19
CA GLN A 52 -38.37 -19.49 13.76
C GLN A 52 -39.40 -18.64 12.98
N ASP A 53 -39.01 -18.25 11.76
CA ASP A 53 -39.82 -17.83 10.61
C ASP A 53 -40.63 -16.53 10.66
N SER A 54 -40.22 -15.54 9.85
CA SER A 54 -40.90 -15.30 8.56
C SER A 54 -40.17 -14.30 7.65
N LYS A 55 -40.12 -14.70 6.38
CA LYS A 55 -39.63 -14.02 5.18
C LYS A 55 -40.06 -12.55 5.03
N LYS A 56 -39.11 -11.71 4.65
CA LYS A 56 -39.30 -10.69 3.61
C LYS A 56 -38.04 -10.61 2.75
N GLU A 57 -38.20 -10.99 1.49
CA GLU A 57 -37.28 -10.67 0.40
C GLU A 57 -37.20 -9.16 0.25
N GLU A 58 -35.99 -8.61 0.37
CA GLU A 58 -35.62 -7.35 -0.25
C GLU A 58 -34.21 -7.52 -0.81
N ASN A 59 -34.15 -7.49 -2.14
CA ASN A 59 -32.93 -7.50 -2.93
C ASN A 59 -32.05 -6.31 -2.54
N HIS A 60 -30.99 -6.57 -1.78
CA HIS A 60 -29.81 -5.73 -1.77
C HIS A 60 -28.61 -6.60 -2.11
N THR A 61 -28.02 -6.29 -3.26
CA THR A 61 -26.75 -6.81 -3.77
C THR A 61 -25.68 -6.57 -2.73
N THR A 62 -25.49 -7.53 -1.83
CA THR A 62 -24.40 -7.56 -0.88
C THR A 62 -23.13 -7.77 -1.68
N ALA A 63 -22.38 -6.68 -1.90
CA ALA A 63 -20.98 -6.78 -2.28
C ALA A 63 -20.33 -7.72 -1.25
N THR A 64 -19.98 -8.92 -1.70
CA THR A 64 -19.31 -9.93 -0.88
C THR A 64 -18.11 -9.28 -0.20
N PRO A 65 -18.01 -9.31 1.14
CA PRO A 65 -16.81 -8.87 1.81
C PRO A 65 -15.69 -9.81 1.36
N SER A 66 -14.77 -9.27 0.56
CA SER A 66 -13.57 -9.97 0.10
C SER A 66 -12.89 -10.59 1.31
N VAL A 67 -12.83 -11.92 1.29
CA VAL A 67 -12.24 -12.74 2.34
C VAL A 67 -10.80 -12.30 2.54
N TYR A 68 -10.51 -11.79 3.73
CA TYR A 68 -9.16 -11.48 4.18
C TYR A 68 -8.32 -12.77 4.19
N VAL A 69 -7.42 -12.90 3.21
CA VAL A 69 -6.38 -13.93 3.20
C VAL A 69 -5.19 -13.41 4.02
N PRO A 70 -4.83 -14.04 5.15
CA PRO A 70 -3.66 -13.65 5.94
C PRO A 70 -2.42 -13.91 5.09
N GLY A 71 -1.74 -12.85 4.63
CA GLY A 71 -0.58 -12.94 3.75
C GLY A 71 -0.48 -11.89 2.64
N SER A 72 -1.42 -10.94 2.52
CA SER A 72 -1.33 -9.80 1.58
C SER A 72 -0.58 -8.62 2.21
N PRO A 73 0.73 -8.38 1.95
CA PRO A 73 1.55 -7.56 2.84
C PRO A 73 1.62 -6.06 2.47
N LEU A 74 1.15 -5.64 1.30
CA LEU A 74 1.31 -4.25 0.84
C LEU A 74 0.06 -3.69 0.15
N ILE A 75 -0.65 -4.53 -0.61
CA ILE A 75 -1.90 -4.19 -1.29
C ILE A 75 -2.98 -3.77 -0.29
N GLY A 76 -3.05 -4.44 0.88
CA GLY A 76 -3.95 -4.04 1.96
C GLY A 76 -3.63 -2.68 2.57
N GLN A 77 -2.33 -2.35 2.71
CA GLN A 77 -1.89 -1.05 3.23
C GLN A 77 -2.10 0.07 2.20
N ILE A 78 -1.77 -0.19 0.93
CA ILE A 78 -2.07 0.69 -0.20
C ILE A 78 -3.58 0.95 -0.23
N ASN A 79 -4.44 -0.08 -0.22
CA ASN A 79 -5.89 0.09 -0.26
C ASN A 79 -6.47 0.85 0.94
N TYR A 80 -5.91 0.65 2.14
CA TYR A 80 -6.33 1.36 3.35
C TYR A 80 -5.96 2.85 3.31
N LEU A 81 -4.74 3.17 2.88
CA LEU A 81 -4.28 4.56 2.66
C LEU A 81 -5.09 5.24 1.55
N LEU A 82 -5.49 4.49 0.52
CA LEU A 82 -6.13 4.99 -0.71
C LEU A 82 -7.54 5.59 -0.56
N ALA A 83 -8.38 5.14 0.38
CA ALA A 83 -9.79 5.51 0.35
C ALA A 83 -10.18 6.67 1.29
N ARG A 84 -9.55 6.80 2.46
CA ARG A 84 -10.01 7.75 3.51
C ARG A 84 -9.12 8.97 3.66
N GLU A 85 -7.81 8.81 3.56
CA GLU A 85 -6.85 9.90 3.82
C GLU A 85 -6.82 10.90 2.66
N TYR A 86 -6.86 10.43 1.42
CA TYR A 86 -6.74 11.28 0.24
C TYR A 86 -7.94 12.17 -0.02
N LYS A 87 -9.15 11.72 0.33
CA LYS A 87 -10.35 12.58 0.26
C LYS A 87 -10.23 13.75 1.24
N ALA A 88 -9.83 13.48 2.49
CA ALA A 88 -9.63 14.54 3.48
C ALA A 88 -8.51 15.51 3.05
N GLU A 89 -7.43 14.98 2.47
CA GLU A 89 -6.33 15.78 1.96
C GLU A 89 -6.74 16.71 0.81
N GLY A 90 -7.59 16.23 -0.11
CA GLY A 90 -8.20 17.06 -1.16
C GLY A 90 -9.04 18.19 -0.58
N TYR A 91 -9.89 17.89 0.40
CA TYR A 91 -10.73 18.88 1.09
C TYR A 91 -9.89 19.98 1.74
N GLU A 92 -8.89 19.61 2.54
CA GLU A 92 -7.99 20.56 3.21
C GLU A 92 -7.21 21.42 2.20
N CYS A 93 -6.77 20.83 1.08
CA CYS A 93 -6.09 21.55 0.01
C CYS A 93 -6.97 22.66 -0.57
N ALA A 94 -8.24 22.37 -0.84
CA ALA A 94 -9.19 23.34 -1.36
C ALA A 94 -9.48 24.48 -0.37
N ILE A 95 -9.71 24.16 0.91
CA ILE A 95 -10.03 25.16 1.95
C ILE A 95 -8.88 26.14 2.16
N ARG A 96 -7.65 25.62 2.31
CA ARG A 96 -6.48 26.42 2.71
C ARG A 96 -5.88 27.26 1.58
N LEU A 97 -5.80 26.72 0.37
CA LEU A 97 -4.91 27.28 -0.66
C LEU A 97 -5.66 28.02 -1.78
N ASN A 98 -6.97 27.80 -1.94
CA ASN A 98 -7.84 28.47 -2.92
C ASN A 98 -7.29 28.59 -4.36
N ALA A 99 -6.37 27.71 -4.76
CA ALA A 99 -5.63 27.88 -6.00
C ALA A 99 -5.44 26.53 -6.70
N ALA A 100 -5.97 26.47 -7.93
CA ALA A 100 -5.88 25.30 -8.80
C ALA A 100 -4.43 24.88 -9.07
N ALA A 101 -3.46 25.80 -9.00
CA ALA A 101 -2.04 25.48 -9.15
C ALA A 101 -1.51 24.51 -8.08
N TYR A 102 -1.96 24.64 -6.82
CA TYR A 102 -1.49 23.78 -5.72
C TYR A 102 -2.12 22.38 -5.75
N LYS A 103 -3.28 22.25 -6.39
CA LYS A 103 -3.95 20.96 -6.60
C LYS A 103 -3.03 19.99 -7.35
N TRP A 104 -2.41 20.46 -8.44
CA TRP A 104 -1.55 19.64 -9.30
C TRP A 104 -0.27 19.23 -8.57
N THR A 105 0.38 20.16 -7.89
CA THR A 105 1.54 19.85 -7.03
C THR A 105 1.19 18.80 -5.99
N ARG A 106 0.01 18.90 -5.36
CA ARG A 106 -0.38 17.93 -4.34
C ARG A 106 -0.70 16.55 -4.92
N MET A 107 -1.37 16.50 -6.05
CA MET A 107 -1.58 15.24 -6.79
C MET A 107 -0.25 14.57 -7.16
N GLU A 108 0.74 15.34 -7.61
CA GLU A 108 2.07 14.82 -7.95
C GLU A 108 2.76 14.21 -6.72
N GLU A 109 2.78 14.92 -5.59
CA GLU A 109 3.36 14.42 -4.34
C GLU A 109 2.72 13.10 -3.88
N MET A 110 1.39 13.01 -4.00
CA MET A 110 0.65 11.81 -3.64
C MET A 110 1.01 10.62 -4.51
N VAL A 111 1.08 10.81 -5.84
CA VAL A 111 1.50 9.75 -6.77
C VAL A 111 2.93 9.34 -6.49
N GLY A 112 3.81 10.31 -6.18
CA GLY A 112 5.18 10.06 -5.76
C GLY A 112 5.28 9.16 -4.52
N ARG A 113 4.45 9.38 -3.49
CA ARG A 113 4.43 8.52 -2.30
C ARG A 113 4.05 7.07 -2.62
N VAL A 114 3.03 6.88 -3.45
CA VAL A 114 2.61 5.53 -3.87
C VAL A 114 3.69 4.87 -4.73
N LEU A 115 4.33 5.61 -5.64
CA LEU A 115 5.44 5.11 -6.44
C LEU A 115 6.63 4.65 -5.58
N LEU A 116 6.96 5.37 -4.51
CA LEU A 116 8.03 4.96 -3.59
C LEU A 116 7.71 3.60 -2.94
N LEU A 117 6.47 3.39 -2.51
CA LEU A 117 6.02 2.10 -1.96
C LEU A 117 6.07 0.98 -3.02
N VAL A 118 5.69 1.27 -4.26
CA VAL A 118 5.80 0.31 -5.37
C VAL A 118 7.26 -0.05 -5.64
N ILE A 119 8.17 0.93 -5.67
CA ILE A 119 9.61 0.69 -5.87
C ILE A 119 10.21 -0.16 -4.75
N GLU A 120 9.85 0.12 -3.49
CA GLU A 120 10.26 -0.70 -2.35
C GLU A 120 9.79 -2.15 -2.50
N ALA A 121 8.54 -2.34 -2.92
CA ALA A 121 7.97 -3.66 -3.18
C ALA A 121 8.70 -4.39 -4.32
N ILE A 122 9.00 -3.70 -5.43
CA ILE A 122 9.77 -4.27 -6.55
C ILE A 122 11.09 -4.84 -6.05
N ASN A 123 11.82 -4.07 -5.24
CA ASN A 123 13.10 -4.52 -4.68
C ASN A 123 12.94 -5.75 -3.78
N GLN A 124 11.90 -5.76 -2.94
CA GLN A 124 11.59 -6.90 -2.07
C GLN A 124 11.28 -8.16 -2.88
N TYR A 125 10.39 -8.08 -3.88
CA TYR A 125 10.01 -9.22 -4.70
C TYR A 125 11.16 -9.70 -5.58
N GLN A 126 12.04 -8.80 -6.05
CA GLN A 126 13.25 -9.18 -6.76
C GLN A 126 14.20 -9.99 -5.87
N TYR A 127 14.38 -9.57 -4.61
CA TYR A 127 15.19 -10.29 -3.64
C TYR A 127 14.59 -11.67 -3.32
N LEU A 128 13.29 -11.73 -3.06
CA LEU A 128 12.57 -12.98 -2.76
C LEU A 128 12.64 -13.96 -3.93
N TRP A 129 12.43 -13.49 -5.15
CA TRP A 129 12.59 -14.32 -6.36
C TRP A 129 13.99 -14.92 -6.42
N LYS A 130 15.05 -14.10 -6.43
CA LYS A 130 16.43 -14.58 -6.60
C LYS A 130 16.85 -15.54 -5.49
N SER A 131 16.60 -15.18 -4.22
CA SER A 131 16.96 -16.02 -3.08
C SER A 131 16.20 -17.37 -3.07
N THR A 132 14.94 -17.37 -3.50
CA THR A 132 14.15 -18.62 -3.59
C THR A 132 14.61 -19.49 -4.76
N GLU A 133 15.01 -18.89 -5.89
CA GLU A 133 15.57 -19.60 -7.04
C GLU A 133 16.91 -20.25 -6.71
N ASP A 134 17.79 -19.54 -6.00
CA ASP A 134 19.04 -20.09 -5.49
C ASP A 134 18.81 -21.25 -4.53
N ALA A 135 17.86 -21.09 -3.59
CA ALA A 135 17.47 -22.16 -2.67
C ALA A 135 16.91 -23.38 -3.42
N ALA A 136 16.05 -23.17 -4.42
CA ALA A 136 15.49 -24.23 -5.24
C ALA A 136 16.61 -25.02 -5.93
N ASN A 137 17.54 -24.32 -6.60
CA ASN A 137 18.66 -24.95 -7.30
C ASN A 137 19.58 -25.73 -6.35
N SER A 138 19.83 -25.21 -5.14
CA SER A 138 20.55 -25.94 -4.10
C SER A 138 19.83 -27.24 -3.72
N ARG A 139 18.51 -27.21 -3.52
CA ARG A 139 17.72 -28.42 -3.20
C ARG A 139 17.69 -29.44 -4.34
N LYS A 140 17.67 -28.97 -5.60
CA LYS A 140 17.78 -29.82 -6.78
C LYS A 140 19.12 -30.56 -6.79
N ASN A 141 20.22 -29.87 -6.50
CA ASN A 141 21.57 -30.46 -6.47
C ASN A 141 21.74 -31.48 -5.33
N GLU A 142 21.02 -31.30 -4.23
CA GLU A 142 20.95 -32.25 -3.11
C GLU A 142 20.01 -33.44 -3.35
N GLY A 143 19.28 -33.46 -4.47
CA GLY A 143 18.34 -34.54 -4.83
C GLY A 143 16.92 -34.41 -4.24
N TYR A 144 16.59 -33.29 -3.57
CA TYR A 144 15.26 -33.05 -3.01
C TYR A 144 14.27 -32.50 -4.05
N LEU A 145 13.86 -33.34 -5.01
CA LEU A 145 13.03 -32.93 -6.14
C LEU A 145 11.67 -32.32 -5.75
N SER A 146 10.96 -32.89 -4.77
CA SER A 146 9.66 -32.35 -4.34
C SER A 146 9.77 -30.96 -3.72
N LEU A 147 10.83 -30.70 -2.95
CA LEU A 147 11.06 -29.39 -2.35
C LEU A 147 11.51 -28.36 -3.39
N TYR A 148 12.32 -28.79 -4.37
CA TYR A 148 12.66 -27.98 -5.54
C TYR A 148 11.41 -27.50 -6.28
N GLU A 149 10.47 -28.41 -6.59
CA GLU A 149 9.23 -28.05 -7.29
C GLU A 149 8.36 -27.07 -6.50
N GLU A 150 8.26 -27.23 -5.18
CA GLU A 150 7.53 -26.29 -4.33
C GLU A 150 8.17 -24.88 -4.36
N LEU A 151 9.50 -24.81 -4.24
CA LEU A 151 10.22 -23.54 -4.29
C LEU A 151 10.12 -22.88 -5.66
N MET A 152 10.13 -23.66 -6.75
CA MET A 152 9.93 -23.14 -8.10
C MET A 152 8.53 -22.53 -8.30
N ARG A 153 7.48 -23.09 -7.67
CA ARG A 153 6.14 -22.45 -7.69
C ARG A 153 6.15 -21.09 -6.99
N LYS A 154 6.93 -20.94 -5.91
CA LYS A 154 7.11 -19.65 -5.22
C LYS A 154 7.92 -18.66 -6.07
N VAL A 155 8.95 -19.15 -6.78
CA VAL A 155 9.71 -18.36 -7.77
C VAL A 155 8.77 -17.80 -8.84
N ASP A 156 7.91 -18.63 -9.43
CA ASP A 156 6.96 -18.20 -10.45
C ASP A 156 5.98 -17.14 -9.91
N TYR A 157 5.51 -17.31 -8.67
CA TYR A 157 4.68 -16.31 -8.00
C TYR A 157 5.41 -14.98 -7.82
N TYR A 158 6.63 -15.00 -7.26
CA TYR A 158 7.40 -13.76 -7.05
C TYR A 158 7.78 -13.07 -8.35
N ARG A 159 8.08 -13.82 -9.42
CA ARG A 159 8.35 -13.27 -10.74
C ARG A 159 7.12 -12.56 -11.31
N LYS A 160 5.95 -13.20 -11.28
CA LYS A 160 4.69 -12.59 -11.75
C LYS A 160 4.36 -11.31 -10.98
N GLU A 161 4.55 -11.32 -9.67
CA GLU A 161 4.27 -10.15 -8.84
C GLU A 161 5.28 -9.02 -9.07
N TYR A 162 6.56 -9.35 -9.28
CA TYR A 162 7.57 -8.39 -9.72
C TYR A 162 7.20 -7.73 -11.05
N GLU A 163 6.79 -8.49 -12.06
CA GLU A 163 6.36 -7.98 -13.37
C GLU A 163 5.14 -7.07 -13.23
N ARG A 164 4.14 -7.49 -12.44
CA ARG A 164 2.94 -6.69 -12.15
C ARG A 164 3.29 -5.34 -11.50
N LEU A 165 4.20 -5.35 -10.52
CA LEU A 165 4.65 -4.12 -9.84
C LEU A 165 5.47 -3.22 -10.77
N TYR A 166 6.26 -3.80 -11.67
CA TYR A 166 7.01 -3.02 -12.65
C TYR A 166 6.07 -2.30 -13.64
N ASN A 167 5.06 -2.99 -14.16
CA ASN A 167 4.01 -2.37 -14.98
C ASN A 167 3.27 -1.28 -14.22
N LEU A 168 3.00 -1.49 -12.93
CA LEU A 168 2.38 -0.49 -12.08
C LEU A 168 3.28 0.74 -11.89
N LYS A 169 4.60 0.56 -11.73
CA LYS A 169 5.56 1.67 -11.68
C LYS A 169 5.53 2.49 -12.96
N GLU A 170 5.62 1.86 -14.12
CA GLU A 170 5.57 2.56 -15.42
C GLU A 170 4.29 3.39 -15.54
N HIS A 171 3.16 2.80 -15.14
CA HIS A 171 1.90 3.51 -15.13
C HIS A 171 1.88 4.71 -14.17
N GLY A 172 2.45 4.59 -12.97
CA GLY A 172 2.58 5.70 -12.04
C GLY A 172 3.45 6.84 -12.59
N GLU A 173 4.52 6.51 -13.32
CA GLU A 173 5.38 7.49 -14.01
C GLU A 173 4.61 8.22 -15.12
N GLU A 174 3.79 7.51 -15.92
CA GLU A 174 2.89 8.12 -16.90
C GLU A 174 1.87 9.07 -16.24
N VAL A 175 1.31 8.66 -15.09
CA VAL A 175 0.36 9.48 -14.33
C VAL A 175 1.02 10.76 -13.83
N ILE A 176 2.25 10.70 -13.30
CA ILE A 176 3.01 11.92 -12.93
C ILE A 176 3.16 12.85 -14.12
N GLN A 177 3.51 12.31 -15.29
CA GLN A 177 3.68 13.14 -16.48
C GLN A 177 2.37 13.84 -16.86
N LYS A 178 1.24 13.12 -16.85
CA LYS A 178 -0.09 13.72 -17.09
C LYS A 178 -0.47 14.78 -16.05
N ILE A 179 -0.07 14.63 -14.79
CA ILE A 179 -0.26 15.65 -13.73
C ILE A 179 0.53 16.91 -14.07
N ARG A 180 1.82 16.76 -14.39
CA ARG A 180 2.70 17.88 -14.76
C ARG A 180 2.19 18.63 -15.99
N ASP A 181 1.65 17.88 -16.95
CA ASP A 181 1.05 18.43 -18.16
C ASP A 181 -0.36 18.99 -17.93
N HIS A 182 -0.93 18.81 -16.74
CA HIS A 182 -2.30 19.20 -16.39
C HIS A 182 -3.37 18.57 -17.30
N THR A 183 -3.08 17.36 -17.83
CA THR A 183 -3.91 16.64 -18.81
C THR A 183 -4.64 15.44 -18.23
N ILE A 184 -4.55 15.20 -16.91
CA ILE A 184 -5.33 14.14 -16.27
C ILE A 184 -6.82 14.42 -16.45
N ASP A 185 -7.49 13.54 -17.19
CA ASP A 185 -8.93 13.46 -17.26
C ASP A 185 -9.43 12.35 -16.33
N MET A 186 -10.09 12.76 -15.24
CA MET A 186 -10.66 11.86 -14.25
C MET A 186 -11.89 11.10 -14.77
N GLN A 187 -12.53 11.54 -15.86
CA GLN A 187 -13.68 10.86 -16.46
C GLN A 187 -13.24 9.62 -17.23
N THR A 188 -12.26 9.74 -18.12
CA THR A 188 -11.66 8.56 -18.80
C THR A 188 -11.06 7.56 -17.82
N MET A 189 -10.57 8.01 -16.66
CA MET A 189 -10.08 7.09 -15.60
C MET A 189 -11.20 6.29 -14.90
N ARG A 190 -12.45 6.78 -14.89
CA ARG A 190 -13.59 6.03 -14.32
C ARG A 190 -14.09 4.93 -15.23
N GLU A 191 -13.87 5.03 -16.53
CA GLU A 191 -14.39 4.09 -17.53
C GLU A 191 -13.51 2.83 -17.67
N ASN A 192 -12.22 2.92 -17.37
CA ASN A 192 -11.28 1.79 -17.38
C ASN A 192 -11.41 0.82 -16.18
N LYS A 193 -12.54 0.82 -15.47
CA LYS A 193 -12.73 0.18 -14.16
C LYS A 193 -12.84 -1.34 -14.15
N GLU A 194 -13.01 -2.00 -15.29
CA GLU A 194 -13.51 -3.38 -15.26
C GLU A 194 -12.47 -4.48 -15.05
N ASN A 195 -11.15 -4.27 -15.26
CA ASN A 195 -10.21 -5.41 -15.18
C ASN A 195 -8.91 -5.24 -14.39
N ASP A 196 -8.45 -4.03 -14.04
CA ASP A 196 -7.23 -3.87 -13.24
C ASP A 196 -7.38 -2.77 -12.17
N PHE A 197 -7.34 -3.17 -10.90
CA PHE A 197 -7.33 -2.24 -9.78
C PHE A 197 -6.04 -1.41 -9.82
N ASN A 198 -6.15 -0.15 -10.26
CA ASN A 198 -5.04 0.77 -10.33
C ASN A 198 -5.05 1.72 -9.13
N PRO A 199 -4.09 1.60 -8.20
CA PRO A 199 -4.06 2.39 -6.97
C PRO A 199 -3.94 3.90 -7.23
N PHE A 200 -3.25 4.32 -8.30
CA PHE A 200 -3.10 5.74 -8.60
C PHE A 200 -4.43 6.39 -8.99
N PHE A 201 -5.30 5.69 -9.70
CA PHE A 201 -6.62 6.22 -10.08
C PHE A 201 -7.56 6.34 -8.90
N VAL A 202 -7.60 5.31 -8.04
CA VAL A 202 -8.43 5.34 -6.82
C VAL A 202 -8.03 6.52 -5.93
N MET A 203 -6.72 6.74 -5.79
CA MET A 203 -6.15 7.85 -5.03
C MET A 203 -6.59 9.21 -5.59
N LEU A 204 -6.32 9.44 -6.88
CA LEU A 204 -6.53 10.71 -7.54
C LEU A 204 -8.01 11.07 -7.60
N LEU A 205 -8.87 10.08 -7.84
CA LEU A 205 -10.31 10.27 -7.81
C LEU A 205 -10.81 10.65 -6.41
N SER A 206 -10.28 10.00 -5.37
CA SER A 206 -10.64 10.30 -3.98
C SER A 206 -10.22 11.72 -3.60
N PHE A 207 -9.00 12.11 -3.98
CA PHE A 207 -8.50 13.48 -3.81
C PHE A 207 -9.36 14.50 -4.53
N GLU A 208 -9.68 14.27 -5.82
CA GLU A 208 -10.52 15.17 -6.62
C GLU A 208 -11.87 15.40 -5.96
N ASN A 209 -12.53 14.33 -5.52
CA ASN A 209 -13.83 14.43 -4.86
C ASN A 209 -13.74 15.27 -3.58
N GLY A 210 -12.70 15.07 -2.76
CA GLY A 210 -12.46 15.88 -1.57
C GLY A 210 -12.21 17.36 -1.89
N PHE A 211 -11.40 17.62 -2.92
CA PHE A 211 -11.08 18.97 -3.38
C PHE A 211 -12.34 19.73 -3.84
N GLN A 212 -13.21 19.09 -4.62
CA GLN A 212 -14.49 19.67 -5.04
C GLN A 212 -15.42 19.95 -3.85
N GLU A 213 -15.50 19.04 -2.87
CA GLU A 213 -16.26 19.26 -1.63
C GLU A 213 -15.74 20.48 -0.85
N GLY A 214 -14.42 20.66 -0.77
CA GLY A 214 -13.81 21.81 -0.10
C GLY A 214 -14.09 23.13 -0.82
N ILE A 215 -14.07 23.16 -2.16
CA ILE A 215 -14.46 24.34 -2.95
C ILE A 215 -15.91 24.72 -2.62
N ILE A 216 -16.84 23.77 -2.72
CA ILE A 216 -18.28 24.02 -2.45
C ILE A 216 -18.49 24.55 -1.04
N HIS A 217 -17.79 23.97 -0.05
CA HIS A 217 -17.86 24.43 1.33
C HIS A 217 -17.41 25.88 1.46
N LYS A 218 -16.25 26.23 0.90
CA LYS A 218 -15.70 27.59 0.97
C LYS A 218 -16.64 28.62 0.33
N THR A 219 -17.21 28.31 -0.85
CA THR A 219 -18.17 29.20 -1.53
C THR A 219 -19.44 29.44 -0.71
N ARG A 220 -19.85 28.50 0.14
CA ARG A 220 -21.03 28.65 1.02
C ARG A 220 -20.74 29.48 2.27
N VAL A 221 -19.51 29.39 2.81
CA VAL A 221 -19.11 30.04 4.08
C VAL A 221 -18.60 31.46 3.85
N GLU A 222 -17.96 31.72 2.71
CA GLU A 222 -17.49 33.04 2.28
C GLU A 222 -18.28 33.50 1.04
N PRO A 223 -19.56 33.90 1.18
CA PRO A 223 -20.29 34.49 0.07
C PRO A 223 -19.65 35.83 -0.32
N ILE A 224 -19.39 35.98 -1.63
CA ILE A 224 -18.86 37.20 -2.27
C ILE A 224 -19.76 38.40 -1.96
#